data_AF-A0A7E6DQ98-F1
#
_entry.id   AF-A0A7E6DQ98-F1
#
_cell.length_a   1.000
_cell.length_b   1.000
_cell.length_c   1.000
_cell.angle_alpha   90.00
_cell.angle_beta   90.00
_cell.angle_gamma   90.00
#
_symmetry.space_group_name_H-M   'P 1'
#
loop_
_entity.id
_entity.type
_entity.pdbx_description
1 polymer ?
#
loop_
_entity_poly.entity_id
_entity_poly.type
_entity_poly.pdbx_seq_one_letter_code
_entity_poly.pdbx_strand_id
1 'polypeptide(L)'
;MPHPCTQGPGIVSAPVPKKLLMMAGIYNCYTSAKDCTVTMGNLGKATFDAISKTYSYLTPNFWKETVHTKSPYQELTDHLVKTHPRVSMQWSQAPAVATT
;
A
#
# COMPACT_ATOMS: atom_id res chain seq x y z
N MET A 1 -23.72 7.25 -25.09
CA MET A 1 -22.91 6.71 -23.97
C MET A 1 -21.93 7.81 -23.55
N PRO A 2 -21.98 8.36 -22.33
CA PRO A 2 -21.10 9.47 -21.97
C PRO A 2 -19.70 8.98 -21.58
N HIS A 3 -18.70 9.77 -21.96
CA HIS A 3 -17.26 9.52 -21.89
C HIS A 3 -16.71 9.51 -20.44
N PRO A 4 -15.58 8.80 -20.18
CA PRO A 4 -14.94 8.66 -18.87
C PRO A 4 -14.17 9.90 -18.38
N CYS A 5 -14.64 11.13 -18.67
CA CYS A 5 -13.93 12.33 -18.27
C CYS A 5 -14.87 13.51 -17.99
N THR A 6 -15.01 13.85 -16.71
CA THR A 6 -15.04 15.26 -16.31
C THR A 6 -13.75 15.49 -15.53
N GLN A 7 -12.69 15.99 -16.19
CA GLN A 7 -11.51 16.50 -15.52
C GLN A 7 -11.94 17.73 -14.70
N GLY A 8 -12.34 17.48 -13.45
CA GLY A 8 -12.68 18.50 -12.46
C GLY A 8 -11.45 19.32 -12.01
N PRO A 9 -11.61 20.21 -11.01
CA PRO A 9 -10.72 21.34 -10.67
C PRO A 9 -9.29 21.01 -10.20
N GLY A 10 -8.84 19.76 -10.29
CA GLY A 10 -7.58 19.26 -9.75
C GLY A 10 -7.67 18.97 -8.24
N ILE A 11 -6.51 18.81 -7.60
CA ILE A 11 -6.43 18.50 -6.17
C ILE A 11 -6.70 19.76 -5.34
N VAL A 12 -7.81 19.76 -4.58
CA VAL A 12 -8.15 20.82 -3.61
C VAL A 12 -7.65 20.41 -2.23
N SER A 13 -6.44 20.84 -1.88
CA SER A 13 -5.81 20.51 -0.60
C SER A 13 -4.73 21.51 -0.18
N ALA A 14 -4.34 21.44 1.10
CA ALA A 14 -3.13 22.09 1.59
C ALA A 14 -1.86 21.58 0.85
N PRO A 15 -0.73 22.33 0.86
CA PRO A 15 0.47 22.00 0.08
C PRO A 15 1.05 20.60 0.37
N VAL A 16 1.02 20.16 1.63
CA VAL A 16 1.60 18.90 2.08
C VAL A 16 0.79 17.70 1.56
N PRO A 17 -0.54 17.60 1.80
CA PRO A 17 -1.37 16.58 1.15
C PRO A 17 -1.34 16.63 -0.38
N LYS A 18 -1.23 17.84 -0.97
CA LYS A 18 -1.19 18.01 -2.44
C LYS A 18 -0.02 17.26 -3.05
N LYS A 19 1.17 17.39 -2.46
CA LYS A 19 2.37 16.70 -2.94
C LYS A 19 2.25 15.19 -2.77
N LEU A 20 1.71 14.72 -1.64
CA LEU A 20 1.48 13.29 -1.40
C LEU A 20 0.50 12.68 -2.41
N LEU A 21 -0.62 13.36 -2.67
CA LEU A 21 -1.63 12.91 -3.63
C LEU A 21 -1.10 12.90 -5.07
N MET A 22 -0.29 13.90 -5.45
CA MET A 22 0.40 13.90 -6.75
C MET A 22 1.41 12.74 -6.87
N MET A 23 2.17 12.44 -5.81
CA MET A 23 3.10 11.30 -5.80
C MET A 23 2.38 9.95 -5.85
N ALA A 24 1.18 9.87 -5.27
CA ALA A 24 0.32 8.69 -5.37
C ALA A 24 -0.39 8.55 -6.73
N GLY A 25 -0.24 9.51 -7.65
CA GLY A 25 -0.86 9.48 -8.97
C GLY A 25 -2.35 9.84 -8.98
N ILE A 26 -2.86 10.50 -7.93
CA ILE A 26 -4.27 10.89 -7.82
C ILE A 26 -4.48 12.25 -8.50
N TYR A 27 -5.31 12.30 -9.53
CA TYR A 27 -5.52 13.51 -10.34
C TYR A 27 -6.63 14.43 -9.83
N ASN A 28 -7.67 13.87 -9.21
CA ASN A 28 -8.83 14.62 -8.75
C ASN A 28 -9.29 14.07 -7.39
N CYS A 29 -9.16 14.87 -6.33
CA CYS A 29 -9.55 14.50 -4.99
C CYS A 29 -9.90 15.76 -4.18
N TYR A 30 -11.05 15.72 -3.52
CA TYR A 30 -11.40 16.68 -2.48
C TYR A 30 -10.84 16.20 -1.15
N THR A 31 -10.09 17.07 -0.48
CA THR A 31 -9.56 16.77 0.85
C THR A 31 -10.24 17.64 1.89
N SER A 32 -10.56 17.03 3.03
CA SER A 32 -10.97 17.73 4.23
C SER A 32 -10.13 17.19 5.37
N ALA A 33 -9.54 18.08 6.14
CA ALA A 33 -8.82 17.74 7.35
C ALA A 33 -9.49 18.48 8.52
N LYS A 34 -9.75 17.74 9.59
CA LYS A 34 -10.27 18.25 10.85
C LYS A 34 -9.17 18.15 11.91
N ASP A 35 -9.35 18.83 13.04
CA ASP A 35 -8.37 18.91 14.14
C ASP A 35 -7.11 19.73 13.81
N CYS A 36 -6.03 19.55 14.59
CA CYS A 36 -4.81 20.36 14.49
C CYS A 36 -4.03 20.09 13.18
N THR A 37 -4.45 20.75 12.11
CA THR A 37 -3.81 20.74 10.78
C THR A 37 -2.57 21.63 10.68
N VAL A 38 -2.25 22.37 11.75
CA VAL A 38 -1.12 23.32 11.82
C VAL A 38 0.22 22.59 11.77
N THR A 39 0.29 21.37 12.29
CA THR A 39 1.52 20.56 12.27
C THR A 39 1.63 19.75 10.99
N MET A 40 2.62 20.07 10.16
CA MET A 40 2.92 19.37 8.90
C MET A 40 3.04 17.84 9.05
N GLY A 41 3.68 17.37 10.12
CA GLY A 41 3.89 15.93 10.35
C GLY A 41 2.60 15.14 10.55
N ASN A 42 1.68 15.66 11.37
CA ASN A 42 0.39 15.01 11.63
C ASN A 42 -0.49 15.01 10.38
N LEU A 43 -0.52 16.13 9.65
CA LEU A 43 -1.28 16.25 8.41
C LEU A 43 -0.75 15.29 7.32
N GLY A 44 0.58 15.17 7.20
CA GLY A 44 1.22 14.23 6.28
C GLY A 44 0.90 12.77 6.63
N LYS A 45 1.02 12.41 7.91
CA LYS A 45 0.70 11.05 8.39
C LYS A 45 -0.77 10.69 8.15
N ALA A 46 -1.69 11.61 8.46
CA ALA A 46 -3.12 11.38 8.23
C ALA A 46 -3.44 11.18 6.74
N THR A 47 -2.80 11.94 5.86
CA THR A 47 -2.96 11.78 4.41
C THR A 47 -2.44 10.43 3.92
N PHE A 48 -1.28 9.99 4.42
CA PHE A 48 -0.71 8.69 4.08
C PHE A 48 -1.63 7.54 4.54
N ASP A 49 -2.10 7.60 5.79
CA ASP A 49 -3.03 6.61 6.33
C ASP A 49 -4.34 6.54 5.52
N ALA A 50 -4.88 7.69 5.10
CA ALA A 50 -6.04 7.73 4.22
C ALA A 50 -5.80 7.04 2.87
N ILE A 51 -4.62 7.23 2.27
CA ILE A 51 -4.23 6.54 1.02
C ILE A 51 -4.08 5.04 1.26
N SER A 52 -3.42 4.60 2.34
CA SER A 52 -3.28 3.18 2.65
C SER A 52 -4.63 2.48 2.82
N LYS A 53 -5.59 3.13 3.49
CA LYS A 53 -6.95 2.62 3.69
C LYS A 53 -7.72 2.47 2.37
N THR A 54 -7.34 3.13 1.28
CA THR A 54 -7.97 2.92 -0.04
C THR A 54 -7.92 1.47 -0.50
N TYR A 55 -6.82 0.77 -0.22
CA TYR A 55 -6.69 -0.67 -0.50
C TYR A 55 -7.45 -1.55 0.48
N SER A 56 -7.74 -1.04 1.69
CA SER A 56 -8.56 -1.74 2.68
C SER A 56 -10.06 -1.63 2.38
N TYR A 57 -10.49 -0.67 1.55
CA TYR A 57 -11.89 -0.54 1.15
C TYR A 57 -12.28 -1.60 0.13
N LEU A 58 -13.23 -2.45 0.52
CA LEU A 58 -13.75 -3.51 -0.32
C LEU A 58 -14.93 -3.01 -1.19
N THR A 59 -14.61 -2.63 -2.42
CA THR A 59 -15.62 -2.29 -3.46
C THR A 59 -16.23 -3.58 -4.03
N PRO A 60 -17.50 -3.60 -4.48
CA PRO A 60 -18.13 -4.78 -5.10
C PRO A 60 -17.35 -5.46 -6.22
N ASN A 61 -16.48 -4.71 -6.91
CA ASN A 61 -15.59 -5.23 -7.95
C ASN A 61 -14.52 -6.21 -7.41
N PHE A 62 -14.21 -6.14 -6.12
CA PHE A 62 -13.19 -6.94 -5.43
C PHE A 62 -13.78 -8.07 -4.58
N TRP A 63 -15.09 -8.31 -4.65
CA TRP A 63 -15.76 -9.40 -3.90
C TRP A 63 -15.46 -10.79 -4.44
N LYS A 64 -14.94 -10.90 -5.66
CA LYS A 64 -14.52 -12.18 -6.23
C LYS A 64 -13.32 -12.72 -5.47
N GLU A 65 -13.31 -14.02 -5.24
CA GLU A 65 -12.23 -14.68 -4.51
C GLU A 65 -10.88 -14.47 -5.20
N THR A 66 -9.90 -14.02 -4.43
CA THR A 66 -8.53 -13.82 -4.91
C THR A 66 -7.81 -15.16 -4.95
N VAL A 67 -7.38 -15.59 -6.14
CA VAL A 67 -6.50 -16.76 -6.29
C VAL A 67 -5.12 -16.38 -5.78
N HIS A 68 -4.73 -16.94 -4.63
CA HIS A 68 -3.41 -16.68 -4.06
C HIS A 68 -2.36 -17.51 -4.81
N THR A 69 -1.44 -16.83 -5.48
CA THR A 69 -0.25 -17.46 -6.04
C THR A 69 0.80 -17.70 -4.95
N LYS A 70 1.78 -18.56 -5.21
CA LYS A 70 2.92 -18.75 -4.30
C LYS A 70 3.62 -17.42 -4.09
N SER A 71 4.21 -17.23 -2.91
CA SER A 71 4.92 -15.99 -2.63
C SER A 71 6.19 -15.92 -3.48
N PRO A 72 6.61 -14.73 -3.95
CA PRO A 72 7.82 -14.60 -4.76
C PRO A 72 9.08 -15.09 -4.03
N TYR A 73 9.07 -15.07 -2.69
CA TYR A 73 10.13 -15.66 -1.87
C TYR A 73 10.21 -17.18 -2.04
N GLN A 74 9.07 -17.87 -2.12
CA GLN A 74 9.02 -19.32 -2.35
C GLN A 74 9.46 -19.68 -3.77
N GLU A 75 9.12 -18.87 -4.77
CA GLU A 75 9.50 -19.16 -6.17
C GLU A 75 10.96 -18.81 -6.48
N LEU A 76 11.52 -17.79 -5.84
CA LEU A 76 12.89 -17.31 -6.07
C LEU A 76 13.89 -17.78 -5.00
N THR A 77 13.53 -18.79 -4.19
CA THR A 77 14.37 -19.27 -3.08
C THR A 77 15.79 -19.60 -3.54
N ASP A 78 15.95 -20.37 -4.61
CA ASP A 78 17.28 -20.77 -5.12
C ASP A 78 18.14 -19.58 -5.55
N HIS A 79 17.51 -18.57 -6.18
CA HIS A 79 18.20 -17.36 -6.61
C HIS A 79 18.60 -16.45 -5.44
N LEU A 80 17.72 -16.32 -4.44
CA LEU A 80 17.96 -15.52 -3.24
C LEU A 80 19.06 -16.12 -2.36
N VAL A 81 19.09 -17.44 -2.20
CA VAL A 81 20.14 -18.15 -1.45
C VAL A 81 21.51 -17.92 -2.09
N LYS A 82 21.59 -17.93 -3.42
CA LYS A 82 22.83 -17.73 -4.17
C LYS A 82 23.34 -16.28 -4.13
N THR A 83 22.44 -15.30 -4.18
CA THR A 83 22.79 -13.88 -4.35
C THR A 83 22.86 -13.11 -3.03
N HIS A 84 22.09 -13.52 -2.01
CA HIS A 84 21.97 -12.83 -0.71
C HIS A 84 22.03 -13.80 0.48
N PRO A 85 23.24 -14.21 0.95
CA PRO A 85 23.40 -15.20 2.01
C PRO A 85 22.91 -14.75 3.40
N ARG A 86 22.53 -13.48 3.58
CA ARG A 86 21.99 -12.95 4.84
C ARG A 86 20.48 -13.25 5.01
N VAL A 87 19.73 -13.38 3.91
CA VAL A 87 18.29 -13.70 3.93
C VAL A 87 18.04 -15.20 4.18
N SER A 88 18.97 -16.06 3.75
CA SER A 88 18.90 -17.50 3.97
C SER A 88 19.15 -17.92 5.42
N MET A 89 19.75 -17.06 6.25
CA MET A 89 20.08 -17.37 7.65
C MET A 89 18.87 -17.42 8.59
N GLN A 90 17.70 -16.90 8.18
CA GLN A 90 16.50 -16.92 9.03
C GLN A 90 15.75 -18.27 8.99
N TRP A 91 16.07 -19.15 8.04
CA TRP A 91 15.39 -20.44 7.85
C TRP A 91 16.11 -21.64 8.48
N SER A 92 17.04 -21.42 9.40
CA SER A 92 17.56 -22.50 10.25
C SER A 92 17.18 -22.22 11.71
N GLN A 93 15.99 -22.69 12.12
CA GLN A 93 15.80 -23.61 13.24
C GLN A 93 14.32 -23.70 13.67
N ALA A 94 13.72 -24.84 13.39
CA ALA A 94 12.99 -25.59 14.41
C ALA A 94 13.30 -27.07 14.15
N PRO A 95 14.11 -27.75 14.99
CA PRO A 95 14.25 -29.19 14.87
C PRO A 95 12.88 -29.81 15.16
N ALA A 96 12.42 -30.67 14.24
CA ALA A 96 11.30 -31.56 14.51
C ALA A 96 11.67 -32.43 15.73
N VAL A 97 11.08 -32.12 16.88
CA VAL A 97 11.05 -33.06 18.01
C VAL A 97 10.16 -34.21 17.58
N ALA A 98 10.79 -35.28 17.11
CA ALA A 98 10.21 -36.61 17.15
C ALA A 98 10.65 -37.24 18.47
N THR A 99 9.72 -37.59 19.35
CA THR A 99 9.84 -38.74 20.28
C THR A 99 8.45 -39.08 20.87
N THR A 100 8.04 -40.32 20.58
CA THR A 100 7.11 -41.24 21.27
C THR A 100 5.66 -40.84 21.50
#